data_AF-A0A2V5V6J9-F1
#
_entry.id   AF-A0A2V5V6J9-F1
#
_cell.length_a   1.000
_cell.length_b   1.000
_cell.length_c   1.000
_cell.angle_alpha   90.00
_cell.angle_beta   90.00
_cell.angle_gamma   90.00
#
_symmetry.space_group_name_H-M   'P 1'
#
loop_
_entity.id
_entity.type
_entity.pdbx_description
1 polymer ?
#
loop_
_entity_poly.entity_id
_entity_poly.type
_entity_poly.pdbx_seq_one_letter_code
_entity_poly.pdbx_strand_id
1 'polypeptide(L)' 'MAVKTEKELSETQRSHWLKAVAAIELRNFGYAISLLQAILRQEPQFLTGRQLLRRAEVTKRKSAKKSFFNISIA' A
#
# COMPACT_ATOMS: atom_id res chain seq x y z
N MET A 1 1.61 -10.46 20.77
CA MET A 1 0.95 -10.75 19.48
C MET A 1 2.03 -11.18 18.51
N ALA A 2 1.96 -12.40 17.98
CA ALA A 2 2.95 -12.89 17.02
C ALA A 2 2.90 -12.04 15.74
N VAL A 3 4.05 -11.54 15.31
CA VAL A 3 4.16 -10.75 14.08
C VAL A 3 4.16 -11.71 12.91
N LYS A 4 3.06 -11.78 12.15
CA LYS A 4 3.03 -12.60 10.95
C LYS A 4 3.93 -12.01 9.87
N THR A 5 4.77 -12.86 9.28
CA THR A 5 5.69 -12.48 8.20
C THR A 5 5.16 -12.96 6.84
N GLU A 6 5.74 -12.47 5.73
CA GLU A 6 5.31 -12.85 4.37
C GLU A 6 5.24 -14.36 4.12
N LYS A 7 6.03 -15.15 4.88
CA LYS A 7 6.09 -16.61 4.78
C LYS A 7 4.83 -17.30 5.31
N GLU A 8 4.03 -16.59 6.10
CA GLU A 8 2.81 -17.11 6.74
C GLU A 8 1.54 -16.64 6.01
N LEU A 9 1.69 -15.89 4.91
CA LEU A 9 0.57 -15.52 4.04
C LEU A 9 0.13 -16.72 3.21
N SER A 10 -1.18 -16.83 2.98
CA SER A 10 -1.70 -17.78 2.01
C SER A 10 -1.17 -17.46 0.60
N GLU A 11 -1.15 -18.44 -0.28
CA GLU A 11 -0.68 -18.25 -1.66
C GLU A 11 -1.45 -17.16 -2.41
N THR A 12 -2.77 -17.07 -2.15
CA THR A 12 -3.62 -16.01 -2.68
C THR A 12 -3.22 -14.63 -2.15
N GLN A 13 -2.99 -14.49 -0.84
CA GLN A 13 -2.54 -13.23 -0.23
C GLN A 13 -1.14 -12.84 -0.70
N ARG A 14 -0.25 -13.82 -0.91
CA ARG A 14 1.08 -13.60 -1.46
C ARG A 14 1.04 -13.06 -2.89
N SER A 15 0.12 -13.56 -3.73
CA SER A 15 -0.11 -12.99 -5.05
C SER A 15 -0.59 -11.53 -4.98
N HIS A 16 -1.52 -11.22 -4.07
CA HIS A 16 -2.00 -9.84 -3.87
C HIS A 16 -0.89 -8.94 -3.34
N TRP A 17 -0.02 -9.47 -2.48
CA TRP A 17 1.14 -8.76 -1.95
C TRP A 17 2.12 -8.38 -3.05
N LEU A 18 2.50 -9.33 -3.91
CA LEU A 18 3.39 -9.07 -5.04
C LEU A 18 2.80 -8.03 -6.00
N LYS A 19 1.50 -8.12 -6.29
CA LYS A 19 0.79 -7.10 -7.09
C LYS A 19 0.80 -5.73 -6.43
N ALA A 20 0.68 -5.66 -5.11
CA ALA A 20 0.72 -4.40 -4.37
C ALA A 20 2.12 -3.76 -4.42
N VAL A 21 3.18 -4.56 -4.26
CA VAL A 21 4.57 -4.10 -4.37
C VAL A 21 4.84 -3.57 -5.77
N ALA A 22 4.49 -4.32 -6.82
CA ALA A 22 4.63 -3.88 -8.22
C ALA A 22 3.84 -2.59 -8.48
N ALA A 23 2.62 -2.47 -7.95
CA ALA A 23 1.82 -1.26 -8.09
C ALA A 23 2.47 -0.02 -7.43
N ILE A 24 3.20 -0.19 -6.32
CA ILE A 24 3.97 0.88 -5.68
C ILE A 24 5.13 1.32 -6.54
N GLU A 25 5.87 0.38 -7.14
CA GLU A 25 6.98 0.66 -8.06
C GLU A 25 6.51 1.46 -9.28
N LEU A 26 5.35 1.08 -9.83
CA LEU A 26 4.68 1.82 -10.91
C LEU A 26 4.03 3.14 -10.45
N ARG A 27 4.23 3.55 -9.20
CA ARG A 27 3.62 4.73 -8.55
C ARG A 27 2.09 4.73 -8.60
N ASN A 28 1.47 3.58 -8.84
CA ASN A 28 0.04 3.37 -8.74
C ASN A 28 -0.36 3.09 -7.28
N PHE A 29 -0.19 4.11 -6.43
CA PHE A 29 -0.45 4.01 -5.00
C PHE A 29 -1.93 3.73 -4.70
N GLY A 30 -2.85 4.17 -5.55
CA GLY A 30 -4.28 3.90 -5.36
C GLY A 30 -4.59 2.41 -5.40
N TYR A 31 -4.09 1.70 -6.41
CA TYR A 31 -4.27 0.26 -6.54
C TYR A 31 -3.52 -0.52 -5.45
N ALA A 32 -2.29 -0.10 -5.13
CA ALA A 32 -1.51 -0.69 -4.05
C ALA A 32 -2.24 -0.64 -2.69
N ILE A 33 -2.85 0.50 -2.36
CA ILE A 33 -3.61 0.68 -1.12
C ILE A 33 -4.79 -0.30 -1.06
N SER A 34 -5.56 -0.44 -2.16
CA SER A 34 -6.70 -1.36 -2.20
C SER A 34 -6.28 -2.82 -1.97
N LEU A 35 -5.19 -3.26 -2.59
CA LEU A 35 -4.65 -4.61 -2.41
C LEU A 35 -4.16 -4.84 -0.97
N LEU A 36 -3.45 -3.86 -0.39
CA LEU A 36 -2.96 -3.95 0.98
C LEU A 36 -4.09 -3.98 2.01
N GLN A 37 -5.15 -3.19 1.80
CA GLN A 37 -6.33 -3.22 2.65
C GLN A 37 -7.05 -4.57 2.57
N ALA A 38 -7.12 -5.20 1.38
CA ALA A 38 -7.71 -6.53 1.23
C ALA A 38 -6.94 -7.60 2.03
N ILE A 39 -5.61 -7.56 2.00
CA ILE A 39 -4.76 -8.47 2.79
C ILE A 39 -4.97 -8.23 4.29
N LEU A 40 -4.94 -6.97 4.73
CA LEU A 40 -5.03 -6.62 6.16
C LEU A 40 -6.42 -6.86 6.77
N ARG A 41 -7.48 -6.93 5.97
CA ARG A 41 -8.81 -7.35 6.45
C ARG A 41 -8.83 -8.82 6.87
N GLN A 42 -8.06 -9.66 6.18
CA GLN A 42 -7.95 -11.08 6.52
C GLN A 42 -6.86 -11.32 7.56
N GLU A 43 -5.72 -10.65 7.41
CA GLU A 43 -4.54 -10.80 8.24
C GLU A 43 -4.11 -9.47 8.85
N PRO A 44 -4.85 -8.96 9.85
CA PRO A 44 -4.55 -7.68 10.49
C PRO A 44 -3.21 -7.70 11.25
N GLN A 45 -2.66 -8.89 11.52
CA GLN A 45 -1.38 -9.10 12.21
C GLN A 45 -0.16 -8.96 11.27
N PHE A 46 -0.37 -8.88 9.95
CA PHE A 46 0.70 -8.72 8.97
C PHE A 46 1.36 -7.34 9.08
N LEU A 47 2.45 -7.27 9.84
CA LEU A 47 3.10 -6.01 10.20
C LEU A 47 3.66 -5.28 8.97
N THR A 48 4.31 -6.01 8.08
CA THR A 48 4.90 -5.45 6.85
C THR A 48 3.83 -4.81 5.97
N GLY A 49 2.68 -5.47 5.83
CA GLY A 49 1.51 -4.92 5.12
C GLY A 49 1.03 -3.59 5.70
N ARG A 50 0.92 -3.47 7.02
CA ARG A 50 0.50 -2.23 7.68
C ARG A 50 1.50 -1.09 7.50
N GLN A 51 2.80 -1.40 7.63
CA GLN A 51 3.85 -0.42 7.42
C GLN A 51 3.85 0.10 5.98
N LEU A 52 3.72 -0.81 5.01
CA LEU A 52 3.69 -0.47 3.60
C LEU A 52 2.43 0.33 3.23
N LEU A 53 1.26 -0.06 3.76
CA LEU A 53 0.01 0.68 3.57
C LEU A 53 0.15 2.14 4.02
N ARG A 54 0.66 2.36 5.24
CA ARG A 54 0.88 3.72 5.76
C ARG A 54 1.82 4.52 4.86
N ARG A 55 2.92 3.92 4.39
CA ARG A 55 3.86 4.58 3.47
C ARG A 55 3.18 4.94 2.14
N ALA A 56 2.41 4.02 1.56
CA ALA A 56 1.69 4.24 0.31
C ALA A 56 0.66 5.37 0.42
N GLU A 57 -0.12 5.41 1.51
CA GLU A 57 -1.10 6.47 1.78
C GLU A 57 -0.46 7.84 1.96
N VAL A 58 0.64 7.92 2.71
CA VAL A 58 1.39 9.16 2.90
C VAL A 58 1.96 9.65 1.58
N THR A 59 2.56 8.77 0.78
CA THR A 59 3.13 9.13 -0.52
C THR A 59 2.06 9.59 -1.50
N LYS A 60 0.92 8.89 -1.57
CA LYS A 60 -0.25 9.30 -2.38
C LYS A 60 -0.72 10.72 -2.00
N ARG A 61 -0.88 10.99 -0.70
CA ARG A 61 -1.30 12.31 -0.20
C ARG A 61 -0.28 13.41 -0.48
N LYS A 62 1.02 13.12 -0.30
CA LYS A 62 2.10 14.07 -0.62
C LYS A 62 2.14 14.40 -2.11
N SER A 63 2.00 13.40 -2.99
CA SER A 63 1.95 13.59 -4.44
C SER A 63 0.76 14.45 -4.85
N ALA A 64 -0.41 14.22 -4.24
CA ALA A 64 -1.60 15.04 -4.48
C ALA A 64 -1.36 16.50 -4.04
N LYS A 65 -0.89 16.74 -2.80
CA LYS A 65 -0.61 18.11 -2.32
C LYS A 65 0.36 18.87 -3.23
N LYS A 66 1.42 18.22 -3.73
CA LYS A 66 2.40 18.88 -4.61
C LYS A 66 1.78 19.33 -5.94
N SER A 67 0.77 18.62 -6.44
CA SER A 67 0.04 18.98 -7.66
C SER A 67 -0.85 20.22 -7.48
N PHE A 68 -1.38 20.47 -6.28
CA PHE A 68 -2.29 21.59 -6.03
C PHE A 68 -1.59 22.96 -5.90
N PHE A 69 -0.29 23.00 -5.59
CA PHE A 69 0.45 24.26 -5.46
C PHE A 69 0.97 24.84 -6.80
N ASN A 70 0.78 24.14 -7.92
CA ASN A 70 1.21 24.60 -9.25
C ASN A 70 0.11 25.31 -10.06
N ILE A 71 -1.05 25.58 -9.46
CA ILE A 71 -2.09 26.39 -10.11
C ILE A 71 -1.76 27.86 -9.83
N SER A 72 -0.79 28.38 -10.58
CA SER A 72 -0.54 29.82 -10.65
C SER A 72 -1.73 30.48 -11.33
N ILE A 73 -2.34 31.39 -10.58
CA ILE A 73 -3.28 32.40 -11.04
C ILE A 73 -2.67 33.11 -12.26
N ALA A 74 -3.37 33.06 -13.39
CA ALA A 74 -3.13 33.88 -14.57
C ALA A 74 -4.23 34.95 -14.65
#